data_AF-A0A6V7JN27-F1
#
_entry.id   AF-A0A6V7JN27-F1
#
_cell.length_a   1.000
_cell.length_b   1.000
_cell.length_c   1.000
_cell.angle_alpha   90.00
_cell.angle_beta   90.00
_cell.angle_gamma   90.00
#
_symmetry.space_group_name_H-M   'P 1'
#
loop_
_entity.id
_entity.type
_entity.pdbx_description
1 polymer ?
#
loop_
_entity_poly.entity_id
_entity_poly.type
_entity_poly.pdbx_seq_one_letter_code
_entity_poly.pdbx_strand_id
1 'polypeptide(L)' 'LGPLGFLSTEDMVSPGNQGMKDQSQAIRWVNENIGAFSGDRNKVTVFGESAGGASTHYHMMSPLSR' A
#
# COMPACT_ATOMS: atom_id res chain seq x y z
N LEU A 1 10.05 8.43 -5.20
CA LEU A 1 8.98 9.36 -4.76
C LEU A 1 9.58 10.44 -3.86
N GLY A 2 8.79 11.41 -3.38
CA GLY A 2 9.30 12.55 -2.63
C GLY A 2 8.24 13.15 -1.68
N PRO A 3 8.34 14.45 -1.34
CA PRO A 3 7.52 15.08 -0.29
C PRO A 3 6.01 14.89 -0.46
N LEU A 4 5.47 14.93 -1.67
CA LEU A 4 4.03 14.76 -1.88
C LEU A 4 3.48 13.39 -1.41
N GLY A 5 4.32 12.35 -1.34
CA GLY A 5 3.93 11.04 -0.85
C GLY A 5 4.20 10.83 0.65
N PHE A 6 5.12 11.57 1.24
CA PHE A 6 5.68 11.22 2.55
C PHE A 6 5.90 12.39 3.51
N LEU A 7 5.53 13.62 3.13
CA LEU A 7 5.61 14.77 4.02
C LEU A 7 4.71 14.53 5.23
N SER A 8 5.30 14.65 6.42
CA SER A 8 4.59 14.58 7.69
C SER A 8 4.98 15.78 8.55
N THR A 9 4.01 16.38 9.22
CA THR A 9 4.20 17.32 10.33
C THR A 9 4.10 16.64 11.69
N GLU A 10 3.94 15.31 11.71
CA GLU A 10 3.78 14.48 12.91
C GLU A 10 2.57 14.88 13.79
N ASP A 11 1.59 15.53 13.16
CA ASP A 11 0.31 15.90 13.74
C ASP A 11 -0.85 15.42 12.83
N MET A 12 -2.08 15.78 13.20
CA MET A 12 -3.27 15.40 12.44
C MET A 12 -3.51 16.24 11.18
N VAL A 13 -2.79 17.35 10.99
CA VAL A 13 -2.96 18.23 9.82
C VAL A 13 -2.28 17.62 8.61
N SER A 14 -1.06 17.09 8.77
CA SER A 14 -0.36 16.31 7.75
C SER A 14 0.30 15.08 8.37
N PRO A 15 -0.46 13.99 8.62
CA PRO A 15 0.06 12.80 9.29
C PRO A 15 1.00 11.94 8.43
N GLY A 16 1.25 12.32 7.18
CA GLY A 16 2.13 11.62 6.25
C GLY A 16 1.62 10.28 5.72
N ASN A 17 2.56 9.50 5.19
CA ASN A 17 2.34 8.17 4.60
C ASN A 17 1.30 8.12 3.46
N GLN A 18 1.14 9.20 2.71
CA GLN A 18 0.19 9.23 1.57
C GLN A 18 0.56 8.17 0.53
N GLY A 19 1.84 8.02 0.19
CA GLY A 19 2.31 6.97 -0.72
C GLY A 19 2.03 5.55 -0.23
N MET A 20 2.02 5.32 1.09
CA MET A 20 1.63 4.02 1.67
C MET A 20 0.12 3.81 1.61
N LYS A 21 -0.67 4.87 1.80
CA LYS A 21 -2.13 4.82 1.67
C LYS A 21 -2.54 4.58 0.21
N ASP A 22 -1.83 5.17 -0.74
CA ASP A 22 -2.02 4.92 -2.17
C ASP A 22 -1.79 3.43 -2.50
N GLN A 23 -0.69 2.86 -2.00
CA GLN A 23 -0.42 1.41 -2.17
C GLN A 23 -1.50 0.55 -1.50
N SER A 24 -1.96 0.92 -0.30
CA SER A 24 -3.04 0.20 0.39
C SER A 24 -4.35 0.25 -0.39
N GLN A 25 -4.68 1.39 -1.01
CA GLN A 25 -5.85 1.51 -1.89
C GLN A 25 -5.69 0.65 -3.14
N ALA A 26 -4.49 0.61 -3.74
CA ALA A 26 -4.22 -0.27 -4.89
C ALA A 26 -4.38 -1.75 -4.53
N ILE A 27 -3.84 -2.19 -3.39
CA ILE A 27 -3.99 -3.58 -2.90
C ILE A 27 -5.47 -3.91 -2.69
N ARG A 28 -6.23 -3.01 -2.05
CA ARG A 28 -7.68 -3.18 -1.86
C ARG A 28 -8.39 -3.30 -3.21
N TRP A 29 -8.08 -2.41 -4.15
CA TRP A 29 -8.68 -2.44 -5.48
C TRP A 29 -8.40 -3.77 -6.19
N VAL A 30 -7.16 -4.27 -6.14
CA VAL A 30 -6.82 -5.59 -6.69
C VAL A 30 -7.64 -6.68 -6.00
N ASN A 31 -7.71 -6.70 -4.66
CA ASN A 31 -8.48 -7.71 -3.93
C ASN A 31 -9.97 -7.72 -4.32
N GLU A 32 -10.56 -6.54 -4.54
CA GLU A 32 -11.97 -6.39 -4.90
C GLU A 32 -12.26 -6.72 -6.37
N ASN A 33 -11.29 -6.51 -7.28
CA ASN A 33 -11.56 -6.51 -8.72
C ASN A 33 -10.85 -7.62 -9.51
N ILE A 34 -9.81 -8.25 -8.96
CA ILE A 34 -8.97 -9.18 -9.73
C ILE A 34 -9.73 -10.41 -10.24
N GLY A 35 -10.85 -10.77 -9.61
CA GLY A 35 -11.75 -11.84 -10.09
C GLY A 35 -12.32 -11.57 -11.48
N ALA A 36 -12.55 -10.31 -11.86
CA ALA A 36 -13.00 -9.94 -13.20
C ALA A 36 -11.92 -10.17 -14.29
N PHE A 37 -10.65 -10.29 -13.86
CA PHE A 37 -9.48 -10.55 -14.71
C PHE A 37 -8.99 -11.99 -14.57
N SER A 38 -9.84 -12.90 -14.08
CA SER A 38 -9.51 -14.32 -13.87
C SER A 38 -8.39 -14.59 -12.85
N GLY A 39 -8.10 -13.65 -11.95
CA GLY A 39 -7.19 -13.88 -10.82
C GLY A 39 -7.91 -14.32 -9.55
N ASP A 40 -7.16 -14.92 -8.63
CA ASP A 40 -7.66 -15.36 -7.32
C ASP A 40 -7.34 -14.31 -6.25
N ARG A 41 -8.38 -13.65 -5.72
CA ARG A 41 -8.25 -12.63 -4.66
C ARG A 41 -7.60 -13.14 -3.38
N ASN A 42 -7.61 -14.46 -3.14
CA ASN A 42 -6.99 -15.08 -1.97
C ASN A 42 -5.51 -15.44 -2.20
N LYS A 43 -4.97 -15.17 -3.40
CA LYS A 43 -3.59 -15.49 -3.79
C LYS A 43 -2.87 -14.29 -4.40
N VAL A 44 -3.08 -13.11 -3.83
CA VAL A 44 -2.36 -11.89 -4.21
C VAL A 44 -1.00 -11.86 -3.50
N THR A 45 0.09 -11.82 -4.27
CA THR A 45 1.46 -11.65 -3.75
C THR A 45 1.91 -10.22 -3.99
N VAL A 46 2.24 -9.50 -2.91
CA VAL A 46 2.90 -8.19 -2.99
C VAL A 46 4.41 -8.42 -3.00
N PHE A 47 5.11 -7.78 -3.94
CA PHE A 47 6.55 -7.87 -4.11
C PHE A 47 7.12 -6.48 -4.46
N GLY A 48 8.34 -6.21 -4.00
CA GLY A 48 9.08 -5.01 -4.38
C GLY A 48 10.55 -5.09 -4.02
N GLU A 49 11.34 -4.17 -4.59
CA GLU A 49 12.79 -4.02 -4.38
C GLU A 49 13.08 -2.63 -3.79
N SER A 50 14.19 -2.50 -3.05
CA SER A 50 14.59 -1.24 -2.39
C SER A 50 13.46 -0.64 -1.54
N ALA A 51 13.07 0.61 -1.78
CA ALA A 51 11.95 1.26 -1.11
C ALA A 51 10.61 0.52 -1.30
N GLY A 52 10.40 -0.17 -2.43
CA GLY A 52 9.24 -1.02 -2.67
C GLY A 52 9.26 -2.31 -1.85
N GLY A 53 10.46 -2.87 -1.61
CA GLY A 53 10.65 -4.00 -0.70
C GLY A 53 10.37 -3.62 0.75
N ALA A 54 10.85 -2.45 1.18
CA ALA A 54 10.50 -1.89 2.48
C ALA A 54 8.99 -1.64 2.61
N SER A 55 8.35 -1.10 1.57
CA SER A 55 6.90 -0.89 1.52
C SER A 55 6.13 -2.23 1.64
N THR A 56 6.59 -3.26 0.93
CA THR A 56 6.05 -4.63 1.04
C THR A 56 6.10 -5.12 2.50
N HIS A 57 7.23 -4.93 3.18
CA HIS A 57 7.37 -5.29 4.58
C HIS A 57 6.43 -4.48 5.49
N TYR A 58 6.27 -3.16 5.25
CA TYR A 58 5.33 -2.33 6.00
C TYR A 58 3.86 -2.79 5.82
N HIS A 59 3.48 -3.26 4.63
CA HIS A 59 2.13 -3.80 4.40
C HIS A 59 1.85 -5.08 5.17
N MET A 60 2.87 -5.91 5.46
CA MET A 60 2.68 -7.09 6.34
C MET A 60 2.32 -6.71 7.78
N MET A 61 2.73 -5.52 8.23
CA MET A 61 2.52 -5.06 9.61
C MET A 61 1.28 -4.17 9.75
N SER A 62 0.92 -3.46 8.68
CA SER A 62 -0.19 -2.49 8.69
C SER A 62 -1.56 -3.18 8.73
N PRO A 63 -2.46 -2.80 9.66
CA PRO A 63 -3.83 -3.32 9.66
C PRO A 63 -4.66 -2.86 8.45
N LEU A 64 -4.24 -1.81 7.74
CA LEU A 64 -4.93 -1.29 6.56
C LEU A 64 -4.74 -2.16 5.30
N SER A 65 -3.78 -3.07 5.33
CA SER A 65 -3.38 -3.90 4.18
C SER A 65 -3.52 -5.40 4.45
N ARG A 66 -4.26 -5.75 5.51
CA ARG A 66 -4.70 -7.12 5.80
C ARG A 66 -5.88 -7.52 4.94
#